data_AF-A0A7L4TQQ8-F1
#
_entry.id   AF-A0A7L4TQQ8-F1
#
_cell.length_a   1.000
_cell.length_b   1.000
_cell.length_c   1.000
_cell.angle_alpha   90.00
_cell.angle_beta   90.00
_cell.angle_gamma   90.00
#
_symmetry.space_group_name_H-M   'P 1'
#
loop_
_entity.id
_entity.type
_entity.pdbx_description
1 polymer ?
#
loop_
_entity_poly.entity_id
_entity_poly.type
_entity_poly.pdbx_seq_one_letter_code
_entity_poly.pdbx_strand_id
1 'polypeptide(L)'
;MAKLKIRFIDITYGIAIIVADLVVFIILGVLLMGYDDNYDSSEGEYWSFASMNMNEKIIYICYNVWIVLNIIGFIYIGRKIYIKTKISTT
;
A
#
# COMPACT_ATOMS: atom_id res chain seq x y z
N MET A 1 14.79 30.29 -9.69
CA MET A 1 15.10 28.87 -9.40
C MET A 1 15.09 28.63 -7.89
N ALA A 2 14.02 28.03 -7.35
CA ALA A 2 13.99 27.62 -5.95
C ALA A 2 14.97 26.45 -5.75
N LYS A 3 16.08 26.68 -5.03
CA LYS A 3 17.00 25.59 -4.67
C LYS A 3 16.26 24.59 -3.78
N LEU A 4 16.04 23.38 -4.29
CA LEU A 4 15.53 22.25 -3.51
C LEU A 4 16.60 21.89 -2.48
N LYS A 5 16.49 22.40 -1.25
CA LYS A 5 17.37 22.00 -0.16
C LYS A 5 16.80 20.72 0.45
N ILE A 6 17.08 19.57 -0.18
CA ILE A 6 16.78 18.27 0.42
C ILE A 6 17.73 18.08 1.59
N ARG A 7 17.22 18.05 2.81
CA ARG A 7 18.04 17.73 3.96
C ARG A 7 18.14 16.21 4.05
N PHE A 8 19.29 15.69 4.49
CA PHE A 8 19.46 14.24 4.71
C PHE A 8 18.33 13.64 5.57
N ILE A 9 17.85 14.40 6.56
CA ILE A 9 16.74 13.96 7.41
C ILE A 9 15.42 13.75 6.64
N ASP A 10 15.17 14.55 5.59
CA ASP A 10 13.97 14.40 4.76
C ASP A 10 14.06 13.12 3.90
N ILE A 11 15.26 12.73 3.49
CA ILE A 11 15.53 11.46 2.79
C ILE A 11 15.33 10.28 3.75
N THR A 12 15.87 10.38 4.97
CA THR A 12 15.70 9.34 6.00
C THR A 12 14.23 9.10 6.32
N TYR A 13 13.42 10.16 6.48
CA TYR A 13 11.98 10.01 6.68
C TYR A 13 11.29 9.36 5.48
N GLY A 14 11.67 9.72 4.26
CA GLY A 14 11.14 9.08 3.05
C GLY A 14 11.43 7.57 3.01
N ILE A 15 12.66 7.17 3.29
CA ILE A 15 13.06 5.76 3.35
C ILE A 15 12.30 5.04 4.46
N ALA A 16 12.19 5.62 5.66
CA ALA A 16 11.48 5.02 6.78
C ALA A 16 10.00 4.75 6.45
N ILE A 17 9.33 5.67 5.74
CA ILE A 17 7.94 5.50 5.31
C ILE A 17 7.82 4.33 4.31
N ILE A 18 8.73 4.25 3.33
CA ILE A 18 8.73 3.14 2.34
C ILE A 18 8.96 1.81 3.04
N VAL A 19 9.91 1.73 3.99
CA VAL A 19 10.17 0.50 4.74
C VAL A 19 8.96 0.12 5.59
N ALA A 20 8.33 1.07 6.27
CA ALA A 20 7.13 0.81 7.06
C ALA A 20 5.98 0.29 6.18
N ASP A 21 5.78 0.86 5.00
CA ASP A 21 4.78 0.41 4.03
C ASP A 21 5.05 -1.04 3.58
N LEU A 22 6.29 -1.36 3.20
CA LEU A 22 6.68 -2.71 2.83
C LEU A 22 6.45 -3.72 3.97
N VAL A 23 6.75 -3.33 5.22
CA VAL A 23 6.49 -4.18 6.38
C VAL A 23 5.00 -4.47 6.53
N VAL A 24 4.13 -3.47 6.39
CA VAL A 24 2.68 -3.68 6.45
C VAL A 24 2.22 -4.61 5.33
N PHE A 25 2.72 -4.42 4.11
CA PHE A 25 2.42 -5.31 2.98
C PHE A 25 2.84 -6.75 3.23
N ILE A 26 4.05 -6.96 3.73
CA ILE A 26 4.57 -8.29 4.06
C ILE A 26 3.72 -8.94 5.15
N ILE A 27 3.39 -8.21 6.22
CA ILE A 27 2.57 -8.74 7.31
C ILE A 27 1.18 -9.15 6.80
N LEU A 28 0.50 -8.28 6.06
CA LEU A 28 -0.83 -8.58 5.53
C LEU A 28 -0.78 -9.74 4.53
N GLY A 29 0.25 -9.82 3.69
CA GLY A 29 0.44 -10.93 2.75
C GLY A 29 0.69 -12.26 3.46
N VAL A 30 1.56 -12.29 4.47
CA VAL A 30 1.82 -13.49 5.28
C VAL A 30 0.57 -13.94 6.03
N LEU A 31 -0.21 -13.00 6.59
CA LEU A 31 -1.47 -13.33 7.24
C LEU A 31 -2.49 -13.91 6.25
N LEU A 32 -2.49 -13.45 4.99
CA LEU A 32 -3.37 -13.97 3.95
C LEU A 32 -2.92 -15.33 3.41
N MET A 33 -1.63 -15.68 3.47
CA MET A 33 -1.17 -17.04 3.11
C MET A 33 -1.82 -18.13 3.97
N GLY A 34 -2.23 -17.79 5.20
CA GLY A 34 -3.00 -18.72 6.03
C GLY A 34 -4.33 -19.14 5.39
N TYR A 35 -4.95 -18.28 4.58
CA TYR A 35 -6.12 -18.66 3.78
C TYR A 35 -5.74 -19.64 2.67
N ASP A 36 -4.67 -19.35 1.92
CA ASP A 36 -4.22 -20.20 0.82
C ASP A 36 -3.85 -21.61 1.30
N ASP A 37 -3.19 -21.72 2.47
CA ASP A 37 -2.80 -23.00 3.06
C ASP A 37 -3.99 -23.83 3.57
N ASN A 38 -5.09 -23.18 3.96
CA ASN A 38 -6.27 -23.83 4.55
C ASN A 38 -7.49 -23.80 3.62
N TYR A 39 -7.34 -23.40 2.36
CA TYR A 39 -8.46 -23.24 1.45
C TYR A 39 -9.18 -24.56 1.20
N ASP A 40 -10.49 -24.54 1.38
CA ASP A 40 -11.39 -25.63 0.98
C ASP A 40 -12.33 -25.18 -0.14
N SER A 41 -12.27 -25.90 -1.26
CA SER A 41 -13.16 -25.73 -2.40
C SER A 41 -14.66 -25.91 -2.07
N SER A 42 -14.98 -26.59 -0.97
CA SER A 42 -16.36 -26.75 -0.51
C SER A 42 -16.97 -25.47 0.08
N GLU A 43 -16.14 -24.54 0.57
CA GLU A 43 -16.58 -23.29 1.21
C GLU A 43 -16.84 -22.16 0.21
N GLY A 44 -16.48 -22.38 -1.06
CA GLY A 44 -16.76 -21.47 -2.17
C GLY A 44 -15.57 -21.30 -3.11
N GLU A 45 -15.71 -20.39 -4.08
CA GLU A 45 -14.65 -20.11 -5.04
C GLU A 45 -13.42 -19.51 -4.34
N TYR A 46 -12.24 -19.92 -4.78
CA TYR A 46 -10.96 -19.40 -4.29
C TYR A 46 -10.92 -17.88 -4.46
N TRP A 47 -10.46 -17.16 -3.43
CA TRP A 47 -10.45 -15.69 -3.37
C TRP A 47 -11.83 -15.03 -3.39
N SER A 48 -12.91 -15.80 -3.23
CA SER A 48 -14.24 -15.24 -3.00
C SER A 48 -14.41 -14.86 -1.53
N PHE A 49 -15.21 -13.82 -1.28
CA PHE A 49 -15.63 -13.49 0.07
C PHE A 49 -16.44 -14.61 0.73
N ALA A 50 -17.05 -15.52 -0.04
CA ALA A 50 -17.86 -16.60 0.52
C ALA A 50 -16.99 -17.66 1.20
N SER A 51 -15.84 -18.00 0.59
CA SER A 51 -14.92 -19.04 1.06
C SER A 51 -13.99 -18.60 2.19
N MET A 52 -14.03 -17.33 2.60
CA MET A 52 -13.20 -16.81 3.68
C MET A 52 -13.95 -16.81 5.01
N ASN A 53 -13.27 -17.19 6.09
CA ASN A 53 -13.73 -16.97 7.45
C ASN A 53 -13.63 -15.47 7.84
N MET A 54 -14.13 -15.12 9.03
CA MET A 54 -14.18 -13.72 9.47
C MET A 54 -12.79 -13.08 9.57
N ASN A 55 -11.78 -13.83 10.04
CA ASN A 55 -10.42 -13.29 10.20
C ASN A 55 -9.78 -13.03 8.85
N GLU A 56 -9.90 -13.98 7.92
CA GLU A 56 -9.40 -13.87 6.54
C GLU A 56 -10.07 -12.71 5.80
N LYS A 57 -11.38 -12.52 5.99
CA LYS A 57 -12.11 -11.36 5.45
C LYS A 57 -11.53 -10.04 5.95
N ILE A 58 -11.25 -9.94 7.24
CA ILE A 58 -10.66 -8.73 7.82
C ILE A 58 -9.29 -8.48 7.21
N ILE A 59 -8.43 -9.50 7.15
CA ILE A 59 -7.09 -9.40 6.56
C ILE A 59 -7.18 -9.00 5.07
N TYR A 60 -8.06 -9.64 4.30
CA TYR A 60 -8.30 -9.35 2.91
C TYR A 60 -8.78 -7.91 2.68
N ILE A 61 -9.72 -7.43 3.50
CA ILE A 61 -10.17 -6.02 3.45
C ILE A 61 -9.01 -5.09 3.79
N CYS A 62 -8.27 -5.36 4.86
CA CYS A 62 -7.10 -4.55 5.24
C CYS A 62 -6.07 -4.47 4.12
N TYR A 63 -5.76 -5.60 3.48
CA TYR A 63 -4.84 -5.68 2.33
C TYR A 63 -5.32 -4.82 1.16
N ASN A 64 -6.58 -4.94 0.77
CA ASN A 64 -7.16 -4.16 -0.33
C ASN A 64 -7.24 -2.66 -0.01
N VAL A 65 -7.64 -2.30 1.22
CA VAL A 65 -7.64 -0.90 1.68
C VAL A 65 -6.22 -0.33 1.66
N TRP A 66 -5.21 -1.12 2.05
CA TRP A 66 -3.81 -0.68 2.03
C TRP A 66 -3.30 -0.41 0.61
N ILE A 67 -3.69 -1.24 -0.37
CA ILE A 67 -3.43 -1.00 -1.80
C ILE A 67 -4.07 0.32 -2.25
N VAL A 68 -5.34 0.54 -1.91
CA VAL A 68 -6.06 1.77 -2.29
C VAL A 68 -5.40 3.01 -1.70
N LEU A 69 -4.98 2.95 -0.43
CA LEU A 69 -4.26 4.04 0.23
C LEU A 69 -2.93 4.35 -0.48
N ASN A 70 -2.19 3.31 -0.90
CA ASN A 70 -0.96 3.46 -1.67
C ASN A 70 -1.20 4.14 -3.02
N ILE A 71 -2.23 3.71 -3.76
CA ILE A 71 -2.61 4.32 -5.04
C ILE A 71 -2.95 5.82 -4.86
N ILE A 72 -3.75 6.15 -3.83
CA ILE A 72 -4.08 7.55 -3.50
C ILE A 72 -2.81 8.35 -3.17
N GLY A 73 -1.90 7.75 -2.40
CA GLY A 73 -0.60 8.34 -2.07
C GLY A 73 0.24 8.64 -3.31
N PHE A 74 0.35 7.69 -4.23
CA PHE A 74 1.05 7.87 -5.50
C PHE A 74 0.43 8.97 -6.36
N ILE A 75 -0.90 9.00 -6.49
CA ILE A 75 -1.61 10.06 -7.23
C ILE A 75 -1.32 11.43 -6.61
N TYR A 76 -1.37 11.54 -5.28
CA TYR A 76 -1.10 12.79 -4.58
C TYR A 76 0.35 13.27 -4.80
N ILE A 77 1.34 12.39 -4.63
CA ILE A 77 2.75 12.72 -4.85
C ILE A 77 2.99 13.11 -6.31
N GLY A 78 2.45 12.34 -7.26
CA GLY A 78 2.55 12.62 -8.70
C GLY A 78 1.96 13.99 -9.07
N ARG A 79 0.74 14.29 -8.59
CA ARG A 79 0.09 15.60 -8.79
C ARG A 79 0.91 16.73 -8.20
N LYS A 80 1.46 16.57 -7.00
CA LYS A 80 2.29 17.58 -6.33
C LYS A 80 3.57 17.87 -7.14
N ILE A 81 4.22 16.84 -7.66
CA ILE A 81 5.40 16.98 -8.53
C ILE A 81 5.02 17.71 -9.82
N TYR A 82 3.93 17.30 -10.49
CA TYR A 82 3.44 17.91 -11.73
C TYR A 82 3.14 19.41 -11.59
N ILE A 83 2.45 19.81 -10.51
CA ILE A 83 2.16 21.23 -10.26
C ILE A 83 3.46 22.01 -10.04
N LYS A 84 4.40 21.44 -9.29
CA LYS A 84 5.67 22.10 -8.99
C LYS A 84 6.54 22.29 -10.25
N THR A 85 6.57 21.31 -11.14
CA THR A 85 7.30 21.43 -12.41
C THR A 85 6.62 22.43 -13.34
N LYS A 86 5.28 22.43 -13.44
CA LYS A 86 4.54 23.41 -14.26
C LYS A 86 4.78 24.86 -13.81
N ILE A 87 4.72 25.13 -12.51
CA ILE A 87 4.96 26.47 -11.95
C ILE A 87 6.41 26.91 -12.16
N SER A 88 7.40 25.99 -12.10
CA SER A 88 8.81 26.36 -12.28
C SER A 88 9.19 26.70 -13.73
N THR A 89 8.36 26.33 -14.71
CA THR A 89 8.60 26.58 -16.14
C THR A 89 7.88 27.84 -16.65
N THR A 90 6.96 28.40 -15.85
CA THR A 90 6.26 29.66 -16.15
C THR A 90 6.95 30.82 -15.44
#